data_AF-A0A0V0XQS0-F1
#
_entry.id   AF-A0A0V0XQS0-F1
#
_cell.length_a   1.000
_cell.length_b   1.000
_cell.length_c   1.000
_cell.angle_alpha   90.00
_cell.angle_beta   90.00
_cell.angle_gamma   90.00
#
_symmetry.space_group_name_H-M   'P 1'
#
loop_
_entity.id
_entity.type
_entity.pdbx_description
1 polymer ?
#
loop_
_entity_poly.entity_id
_entity_poly.type
_entity_poly.pdbx_seq_one_letter_code
_entity_poly.pdbx_strand_id
1 'polypeptide(L)'
;MFSVLCFFRDILMDHHMRRNKIPEMVIGCRVRHRGARGVVKFCGRIGLLDGEWLGIDWDERSRGKHDGTYQNVRYFETSAPQSGSFMRPDTVEYGCSFVEAGKERIAECTNISQWEKIESFGSTKADASEKIRKEMSCLCLDGTLVSFAGELSVSDSVLFSGITSLYLRNTLIVDWSEIVQIIRFMPCLSSLALSNNKLQSTHCAALENVSFSQIETLALSQTEYNWNEVSVLPKVFPNLNEFWLSYNCINVIESELEMPSLRLLSLESNPLASWHEVLKLGSLSNLQCLFLGHTKLKEISIPQSSLFPSLRSLMLSYNEIADVRVIIFNFYVI
;
A
#
# COMPACT_ATOMS: atom_id res chain seq x y z
N MET A 1 -2.35 -13.02 -15.91
CA MET A 1 -1.21 -13.97 -15.89
C MET A 1 -0.44 -13.72 -14.59
N PHE A 2 -1.08 -14.01 -13.45
CA PHE A 2 -0.49 -13.85 -12.11
C PHE A 2 0.30 -15.12 -11.77
N SER A 3 1.49 -15.25 -12.33
CA SER A 3 2.56 -16.09 -11.79
C SER A 3 3.56 -15.10 -11.20
N VAL A 4 3.62 -14.88 -9.89
CA VAL A 4 4.14 -15.82 -8.90
C VAL A 4 3.36 -15.61 -7.61
N LEU A 5 2.68 -16.67 -7.14
CA LEU A 5 2.33 -16.79 -5.73
C LEU A 5 3.64 -16.75 -4.94
N CYS A 6 4.00 -15.59 -4.38
CA CYS A 6 5.09 -15.46 -3.41
C CYS A 6 4.69 -16.23 -2.14
N PHE A 7 4.84 -17.55 -2.17
CA PHE A 7 4.87 -18.40 -0.99
C PHE A 7 6.21 -18.15 -0.27
N PHE A 8 6.27 -17.11 0.55
CA PHE A 8 7.18 -17.07 1.69
C PHE A 8 6.35 -16.69 2.91
N ARG A 9 5.77 -17.74 3.47
CA ARG A 9 5.00 -17.74 4.70
C ARG A 9 5.95 -17.61 5.89
N ASP A 10 5.72 -16.58 6.71
CA ASP A 10 5.94 -16.55 8.16
C ASP A 10 7.31 -16.89 8.75
N ILE A 11 8.44 -16.48 8.15
CA ILE A 11 9.75 -16.66 8.81
C ILE A 11 10.44 -15.31 9.06
N LEU A 12 10.18 -14.80 10.27
CA LEU A 12 11.15 -14.17 11.18
C LEU A 12 12.05 -13.05 10.60
N MET A 13 11.52 -11.82 10.50
CA MET A 13 12.34 -10.59 10.54
C MET A 13 12.35 -9.93 11.94
N ASP A 14 12.04 -10.68 12.99
CA ASP A 14 11.75 -10.11 14.31
C ASP A 14 12.97 -9.90 15.22
N HIS A 15 14.16 -10.36 14.85
CA HIS A 15 15.26 -10.45 15.81
C HIS A 15 16.44 -9.49 15.65
N HIS A 16 16.58 -8.75 14.54
CA HIS A 16 17.80 -7.97 14.31
C HIS A 16 17.64 -6.47 13.99
N MET A 17 16.43 -5.94 13.81
CA MET A 17 16.22 -4.50 13.63
C MET A 17 16.23 -3.74 14.97
N ARG A 18 17.37 -3.78 15.68
CA ARG A 18 17.62 -2.94 16.86
C ARG A 18 18.33 -1.67 16.45
N ARG A 19 17.54 -0.61 16.25
CA ARG A 19 17.76 0.76 16.76
C ARG A 19 16.56 1.63 16.39
N ASN A 20 15.56 1.65 17.27
CA ASN A 20 14.46 2.61 17.22
C ASN A 20 15.00 4.04 17.41
N LYS A 21 15.42 4.70 16.34
CA LYS A 21 15.52 6.15 16.38
C LYS A 21 14.08 6.67 16.39
N ILE A 22 13.66 7.26 17.51
CA ILE A 22 12.36 7.90 17.62
C ILE A 22 12.29 8.98 16.51
N PRO A 23 11.26 8.95 15.64
CA PRO A 23 11.10 9.97 14.60
C PRO A 23 11.01 11.38 15.20
N GLU A 24 11.46 12.38 14.44
CA GLU A 24 11.37 13.79 14.89
C GLU A 24 9.90 14.23 15.06
N MET A 25 9.02 13.77 14.16
CA MET A 25 7.57 13.89 14.29
C MET A 25 6.98 12.51 14.60
N VAL A 26 6.61 12.27 15.86
CA VAL A 26 6.11 10.96 16.32
C VAL A 26 4.59 10.81 16.11
N ILE A 27 3.84 11.91 16.20
CA ILE A 27 2.38 11.87 16.01
C ILE A 27 2.09 11.54 14.54
N GLY A 28 1.18 10.59 14.32
CA GLY A 28 0.85 10.07 13.00
C GLY A 28 1.69 8.86 12.58
N CYS A 29 2.82 8.58 13.25
CA CYS A 29 3.63 7.40 12.96
C CYS A 29 2.86 6.11 13.26
N ARG A 30 3.13 5.11 12.43
CA ARG A 30 2.74 3.72 12.70
C ARG A 30 3.77 3.09 13.62
N VAL A 31 3.30 2.33 14.59
CA VAL A 31 4.14 1.60 15.53
C VAL A 31 3.66 0.17 15.69
N ARG A 32 4.58 -0.71 16.09
CA ARG A 32 4.27 -2.08 16.50
C ARG A 32 4.61 -2.29 17.97
N HIS A 33 3.80 -3.09 18.66
CA HIS A 33 4.11 -3.60 19.99
C HIS A 33 3.52 -4.99 20.13
N ARG A 34 4.37 -6.00 20.38
CA ARG A 34 3.97 -7.41 20.56
C ARG A 34 3.05 -7.90 19.43
N GLY A 35 3.47 -7.70 18.18
CA GLY A 35 2.74 -8.12 16.98
C GLY A 35 1.58 -7.21 16.56
N ALA A 36 0.98 -6.46 17.49
CA ALA A 36 -0.11 -5.53 17.18
C ALA A 36 0.42 -4.18 16.67
N ARG A 37 -0.32 -3.57 15.74
CA ARG A 37 0.03 -2.32 15.08
C ARG A 37 -0.98 -1.23 15.38
N GLY A 38 -0.50 0.00 15.47
CA GLY A 38 -1.31 1.15 15.80
C GLY A 38 -0.71 2.44 15.27
N VAL A 39 -1.44 3.53 15.47
CA VAL A 39 -1.01 4.89 15.11
C VAL A 39 -0.81 5.68 16.38
N VAL A 40 0.30 6.41 16.48
CA VAL A 40 0.49 7.37 17.57
C VAL A 40 -0.42 8.58 17.33
N LYS A 41 -1.32 8.84 18.26
CA LYS A 41 -2.28 9.97 18.23
C LYS A 41 -1.94 11.07 19.23
N PHE A 42 -1.07 10.78 20.20
CA PHE A 42 -0.62 11.72 21.22
C PHE A 42 0.83 11.44 21.60
N CYS A 43 1.60 12.49 21.87
CA CYS A 43 2.93 12.41 22.47
C CYS A 43 3.07 13.54 23.49
N GLY A 44 3.35 13.21 24.75
CA GLY A 44 3.54 14.23 25.80
C GLY A 44 3.32 13.71 27.22
N ARG A 45 3.23 14.64 28.18
CA ARG A 45 2.95 14.33 29.59
C ARG A 45 1.46 14.08 29.82
N ILE A 46 1.15 13.18 30.74
CA ILE A 46 -0.22 12.82 31.14
C ILE A 46 -0.40 13.13 32.61
N GLY A 47 -1.28 14.08 32.95
CA GLY A 47 -1.50 14.52 34.32
C GLY A 47 -0.20 14.82 35.06
N LEU A 48 -0.01 14.15 36.19
CA LEU A 48 1.20 14.20 37.02
C LEU A 48 2.11 12.99 36.81
N LEU A 49 1.88 12.17 35.78
CA LEU A 49 2.73 11.01 35.48
C LEU A 49 4.10 11.48 34.99
N ASP A 50 5.14 10.84 35.49
CA ASP A 50 6.53 11.16 35.13
C ASP A 50 6.81 10.82 33.67
N GLY A 51 7.65 11.64 33.03
CA GLY A 51 8.17 11.40 31.68
C GLY A 51 7.15 11.59 30.56
N GLU A 52 7.59 11.25 29.35
CA GLU A 52 6.77 11.31 28.15
C GLU A 52 6.00 10.00 27.93
N TRP A 53 4.83 10.14 27.31
CA TRP A 53 3.92 9.05 26.97
C TRP A 53 3.41 9.21 25.55
N LEU A 54 3.22 8.07 24.90
CA LEU A 54 2.50 7.97 23.65
C LEU A 54 1.05 7.57 23.92
N GLY A 55 0.11 8.23 23.27
CA GLY A 55 -1.24 7.71 23.09
C GLY A 55 -1.32 7.01 21.75
N ILE A 56 -1.63 5.71 21.76
CA ILE A 56 -1.68 4.86 20.57
C ILE A 56 -3.10 4.39 20.35
N ASP A 57 -3.60 4.54 19.13
CA ASP A 57 -4.84 3.91 18.67
C ASP A 57 -4.49 2.66 17.85
N TRP A 58 -4.84 1.48 18.38
CA TRP A 58 -4.54 0.18 17.75
C TRP A 58 -5.49 -0.12 16.60
N ASP A 59 -4.99 -0.80 15.57
CA ASP A 59 -5.84 -1.29 14.47
C ASP A 59 -6.84 -2.33 14.96
N GLU A 60 -6.42 -3.16 15.91
CA GLU A 60 -7.27 -4.13 16.57
C GLU A 60 -8.11 -3.44 17.67
N ARG A 61 -9.42 -3.43 17.49
CA ARG A 61 -10.38 -2.70 18.35
C ARG A 61 -10.36 -3.10 19.82
N SER A 62 -9.96 -4.35 20.12
CA SER A 62 -9.93 -4.94 21.46
C SER A 62 -8.57 -4.87 22.16
N ARG A 63 -7.54 -4.40 21.47
CA ARG A 63 -6.16 -4.49 21.94
C ARG A 63 -5.81 -3.49 23.04
N GLY A 64 -6.47 -2.34 23.03
CA GLY A 64 -6.23 -1.27 23.98
C GLY A 64 -6.93 -1.47 25.32
N LYS A 65 -7.11 -0.36 26.04
CA LYS A 65 -7.69 -0.32 27.40
C LYS A 65 -8.66 0.84 27.62
N HIS A 66 -8.64 1.83 26.74
CA HIS A 66 -9.40 3.07 26.91
C HIS A 66 -9.69 3.74 25.56
N ASP A 67 -10.48 4.81 25.62
CA ASP A 67 -10.94 5.62 24.49
C ASP A 67 -10.07 6.86 24.23
N GLY A 68 -8.91 6.94 24.88
CA GLY A 68 -7.96 8.04 24.81
C GLY A 68 -8.07 9.05 25.96
N THR A 69 -8.88 8.74 26.97
CA THR A 69 -8.98 9.52 28.21
C THR A 69 -8.11 8.97 29.36
N TYR A 70 -7.65 9.86 30.23
CA TYR A 70 -7.04 9.53 31.52
C TYR A 70 -7.57 10.49 32.59
N GLN A 71 -8.11 9.95 33.69
CA GLN A 71 -8.74 10.74 34.77
C GLN A 71 -9.74 11.79 34.27
N ASN A 72 -10.65 11.39 33.37
CA ASN A 72 -11.67 12.23 32.73
C ASN A 72 -11.13 13.35 31.81
N VAL A 73 -9.83 13.38 31.53
CA VAL A 73 -9.23 14.29 30.54
C VAL A 73 -8.97 13.53 29.25
N ARG A 74 -9.44 14.07 28.12
CA ARG A 74 -9.19 13.49 26.78
C ARG A 74 -7.85 13.98 26.25
N TYR A 75 -6.98 13.03 25.89
CA TYR A 75 -5.68 13.29 25.27
C TYR A 75 -5.70 13.05 23.77
N PHE A 76 -6.47 12.06 23.32
CA PHE A 76 -6.65 11.74 21.91
C PHE A 76 -7.98 11.03 21.67
N GLU A 77 -8.34 10.88 20.40
CA GLU A 77 -9.49 10.07 19.96
C GLU A 77 -9.01 8.73 19.43
N THR A 78 -9.84 7.71 19.64
CA THR A 78 -9.57 6.34 19.22
C THR A 78 -10.66 5.87 18.25
N SER A 79 -10.28 4.98 17.32
CA SER A 79 -11.20 4.36 16.38
C SER A 79 -12.24 3.46 17.04
N ALA A 80 -11.97 2.95 18.25
CA ALA A 80 -12.92 2.22 19.08
C ALA A 80 -12.74 2.55 20.58
N PRO A 81 -13.77 2.36 21.43
CA PRO A 81 -13.68 2.70 22.86
C PRO A 81 -12.60 1.95 23.66
N GLN A 82 -12.05 0.87 23.11
CA GLN A 82 -11.04 0.02 23.74
C GLN A 82 -9.81 -0.18 22.85
N SER A 83 -9.61 0.65 21.81
CA SER A 83 -8.42 0.58 20.96
C SER A 83 -7.28 1.48 21.44
N GLY A 84 -7.50 2.33 22.44
CA GLY A 84 -6.48 3.26 22.95
C GLY A 84 -5.53 2.64 23.97
N SER A 85 -4.26 3.03 23.96
CA SER A 85 -3.30 2.74 25.04
C SER A 85 -2.34 3.89 25.27
N PHE A 86 -1.99 4.14 26.53
CA PHE A 86 -0.82 4.93 26.89
C PHE A 86 0.42 4.05 27.06
N MET A 87 1.49 4.35 26.33
CA MET A 87 2.73 3.57 26.33
C MET A 87 3.95 4.47 26.46
N ARG A 88 5.08 3.88 26.90
CA ARG A 88 6.36 4.59 26.92
C ARG A 88 6.99 4.58 25.54
N PRO A 89 7.62 5.69 25.09
CA PRO A 89 8.23 5.77 23.76
C PRO A 89 9.25 4.65 23.44
N ASP A 90 9.95 4.13 24.45
CA ASP A 90 10.96 3.08 24.34
C ASP A 90 10.38 1.65 24.28
N THR A 91 9.07 1.49 24.50
CA THR A 91 8.40 0.19 24.54
C THR A 91 7.77 -0.25 23.21
N VAL A 92 7.84 0.61 22.19
CA VAL A 92 7.24 0.36 20.87
C VAL A 92 8.30 0.36 19.78
N GLU A 93 7.97 -0.25 18.66
CA GLU A 93 8.81 -0.33 17.46
C GLU A 93 8.31 0.68 16.42
N TYR A 94 9.17 1.63 16.04
CA TYR A 94 8.84 2.66 15.04
C TYR A 94 9.12 2.19 13.62
N GLY A 95 9.91 1.11 13.49
CA GLY A 95 10.25 0.49 12.22
C GLY A 95 11.66 0.78 11.75
N CYS A 96 11.91 0.46 10.49
CA CYS A 96 13.20 0.58 9.83
C CYS A 96 13.06 1.22 8.44
N SER A 97 14.20 1.51 7.82
CA SER A 97 14.20 2.01 6.45
C SER A 97 13.95 0.90 5.43
N PHE A 98 13.41 1.28 4.27
CA PHE A 98 13.33 0.41 3.10
C PHE A 98 14.70 -0.10 2.67
N VAL A 99 15.72 0.77 2.67
CA VAL A 99 17.09 0.37 2.27
C VAL A 99 17.63 -0.74 3.20
N GLU A 100 17.48 -0.63 4.51
CA GLU A 100 17.92 -1.67 5.45
C GLU A 100 17.17 -2.98 5.23
N ALA A 101 15.83 -2.94 5.23
CA ALA A 101 15.00 -4.14 5.06
C ALA A 101 15.20 -4.80 3.68
N GLY A 102 15.32 -3.98 2.65
CA GLY A 102 15.57 -4.43 1.27
C GLY A 102 16.93 -5.12 1.14
N LYS A 103 17.99 -4.55 1.71
CA LYS A 103 19.33 -5.17 1.71
C LYS A 103 19.34 -6.50 2.45
N GLU A 104 18.71 -6.56 3.62
CA GLU A 104 18.60 -7.79 4.40
C GLU A 104 17.85 -8.87 3.60
N ARG A 105 16.69 -8.53 3.03
CA ARG A 105 15.90 -9.45 2.21
C ARG A 105 16.65 -9.93 0.97
N ILE A 106 17.33 -9.03 0.26
CA ILE A 106 18.14 -9.42 -0.90
C ILE A 106 19.25 -10.37 -0.45
N ALA A 107 19.96 -10.06 0.64
CA ALA A 107 21.03 -10.92 1.17
C ALA A 107 20.51 -12.31 1.60
N GLU A 108 19.32 -12.40 2.20
CA GLU A 108 18.64 -13.67 2.52
C GLU A 108 18.32 -14.49 1.27
N CYS A 109 17.75 -13.86 0.24
CA CYS A 109 17.33 -14.55 -0.99
C CYS A 109 18.51 -14.97 -1.87
N THR A 110 19.62 -14.25 -1.78
CA THR A 110 20.77 -14.45 -2.65
C THR A 110 21.92 -15.17 -1.93
N ASN A 111 22.03 -15.20 -0.60
CA ASN A 111 23.25 -15.59 0.12
C ASN A 111 24.45 -14.64 -0.13
N ILE A 112 24.21 -13.36 -0.45
CA ILE A 112 25.29 -12.35 -0.62
C ILE A 112 26.26 -12.27 0.56
N SER A 113 25.79 -12.52 1.79
CA SER A 113 26.66 -12.53 2.98
C SER A 113 27.75 -13.62 2.96
N GLN A 114 27.55 -14.72 2.22
CA GLN A 114 28.60 -15.69 1.93
C GLN A 114 29.53 -15.21 0.81
N TRP A 115 29.03 -14.39 -0.12
CA TRP A 115 29.79 -13.87 -1.25
C TRP A 115 30.66 -12.67 -0.94
N GLU A 116 30.28 -11.77 -0.03
CA GLU A 116 31.17 -10.71 0.47
C GLU A 116 32.44 -11.30 1.12
N LYS A 117 32.34 -12.52 1.69
CA LYS A 117 33.50 -13.29 2.19
C LYS A 117 34.32 -13.95 1.08
N ILE A 118 33.74 -14.22 -0.09
CA ILE A 118 34.42 -14.77 -1.27
C ILE A 118 35.07 -13.64 -2.10
N GLU A 119 34.51 -12.42 -2.07
CA GLU A 119 35.05 -11.23 -2.74
C GLU A 119 36.44 -10.80 -2.21
N SER A 120 36.86 -11.28 -1.03
CA SER A 120 38.24 -11.11 -0.57
C SER A 120 39.26 -11.90 -1.41
N PHE A 121 38.81 -12.73 -2.35
CA PHE A 121 39.66 -13.61 -3.18
C PHE A 121 39.64 -13.31 -4.70
N GLY A 122 39.08 -12.18 -5.13
CA GLY A 122 39.30 -11.65 -6.48
C GLY A 122 38.22 -12.04 -7.51
N SER A 123 37.19 -11.21 -7.60
CA SER A 123 36.39 -10.99 -8.81
C SER A 123 35.75 -9.60 -8.73
N THR A 124 35.60 -8.91 -9.87
CA THR A 124 35.21 -7.50 -9.91
C THR A 124 33.70 -7.32 -9.66
N LYS A 125 33.31 -6.28 -8.89
CA LYS A 125 31.93 -5.92 -8.51
C LYS A 125 30.87 -5.95 -9.65
N ALA A 126 31.30 -5.82 -10.90
CA ALA A 126 30.41 -5.80 -12.07
C ALA A 126 29.71 -7.16 -12.33
N ASP A 127 30.39 -8.29 -12.13
CA ASP A 127 29.83 -9.61 -12.46
C ASP A 127 28.79 -10.08 -11.44
N ALA A 128 28.95 -9.70 -10.17
CA ALA A 128 27.98 -9.96 -9.11
C ALA A 128 26.69 -9.15 -9.30
N SER A 129 26.82 -7.88 -9.71
CA SER A 129 25.72 -7.00 -10.09
C SER A 129 24.87 -7.57 -11.23
N GLU A 130 25.51 -8.10 -12.27
CA GLU A 130 24.84 -8.70 -13.43
C GLU A 130 24.02 -9.96 -13.04
N LYS A 131 24.55 -10.76 -12.10
CA LYS A 131 23.90 -11.98 -11.61
C LYS A 131 22.74 -11.69 -10.65
N ILE A 132 22.92 -10.76 -9.70
CA ILE A 132 21.83 -10.28 -8.82
C ILE A 132 20.71 -9.67 -9.66
N ARG A 133 21.04 -8.84 -10.67
CA ARG A 133 20.08 -8.29 -11.63
C ARG A 133 19.29 -9.36 -12.38
N LYS A 134 19.91 -10.49 -12.71
CA LYS A 134 19.25 -11.60 -13.42
C LYS A 134 18.36 -12.44 -12.49
N GLU A 135 18.71 -12.56 -11.22
CA GLU A 135 18.04 -13.48 -10.29
C GLU A 135 16.90 -12.81 -9.50
N MET A 136 17.00 -11.51 -9.19
CA MET A 136 16.01 -10.80 -8.37
C MET A 136 15.35 -9.65 -9.13
N SER A 137 14.17 -9.91 -9.69
CA SER A 137 13.28 -8.89 -10.25
C SER A 137 12.14 -8.51 -9.29
N CYS A 138 11.93 -9.30 -8.25
CA CYS A 138 10.82 -9.15 -7.31
C CYS A 138 11.36 -9.00 -5.89
N LEU A 139 11.08 -7.86 -5.25
CA LEU A 139 11.38 -7.60 -3.85
C LEU A 139 10.07 -7.61 -3.05
N CYS A 140 9.87 -8.66 -2.23
CA CYS A 140 8.76 -8.70 -1.31
C CYS A 140 9.24 -8.27 0.06
N LEU A 141 8.58 -7.31 0.70
CA LEU A 141 8.83 -6.78 2.05
C LEU A 141 7.51 -6.68 2.84
N ASP A 142 6.51 -7.48 2.47
CA ASP A 142 5.23 -7.53 3.17
C ASP A 142 5.40 -7.86 4.65
N GLY A 143 4.57 -7.24 5.48
CA GLY A 143 4.55 -7.53 6.91
C GLY A 143 5.76 -7.03 7.70
N THR A 144 6.80 -6.50 7.02
CA THR A 144 7.98 -5.92 7.65
C THR A 144 7.64 -4.59 8.33
N LEU A 145 8.61 -4.03 9.04
CA LEU A 145 8.48 -2.75 9.72
C LEU A 145 9.00 -1.56 8.91
N VAL A 146 9.07 -1.67 7.58
CA VAL A 146 9.45 -0.54 6.73
C VAL A 146 8.49 0.62 7.03
N SER A 147 9.06 1.76 7.41
CA SER A 147 8.32 2.96 7.82
C SER A 147 8.73 4.21 7.02
N PHE A 148 9.93 4.22 6.44
CA PHE A 148 10.47 5.29 5.62
C PHE A 148 11.46 4.73 4.58
N ALA A 149 11.88 5.54 3.60
CA ALA A 149 12.75 5.13 2.51
C ALA A 149 14.19 4.82 2.98
N GLY A 150 14.75 5.72 3.79
CA GLY A 150 16.16 5.72 4.18
C GLY A 150 17.09 6.32 3.13
N GLU A 151 18.39 6.28 3.41
CA GLU A 151 19.41 6.85 2.53
C GLU A 151 20.04 5.75 1.66
N LEU A 152 20.08 5.99 0.35
CA LEU A 152 20.67 5.07 -0.60
C LEU A 152 22.10 5.50 -0.92
N SER A 153 23.08 4.67 -0.55
CA SER A 153 24.48 4.91 -0.96
C SER A 153 24.70 4.58 -2.44
N VAL A 154 25.75 5.12 -3.03
CA VAL A 154 26.13 4.82 -4.43
C VAL A 154 26.29 3.31 -4.65
N SER A 155 26.87 2.60 -3.68
CA SER A 155 27.02 1.14 -3.72
C SER A 155 25.69 0.39 -3.65
N ASP A 156 24.70 0.90 -2.90
CA ASP A 156 23.40 0.23 -2.73
C ASP A 156 22.51 0.43 -3.96
N SER A 157 22.72 1.48 -4.76
CA SER A 157 21.92 1.77 -5.96
C SER A 157 21.85 0.62 -6.96
N VAL A 158 22.95 -0.14 -7.07
CA VAL A 158 23.05 -1.27 -7.97
C VAL A 158 22.11 -2.41 -7.55
N LEU A 159 21.94 -2.61 -6.24
CA LEU A 159 21.13 -3.69 -5.66
C LEU A 159 19.65 -3.58 -6.06
N PHE A 160 19.12 -2.36 -6.10
CA PHE A 160 17.71 -2.11 -6.39
C PHE A 160 17.43 -1.84 -7.87
N SER A 161 18.47 -1.61 -8.67
CA SER A 161 18.34 -1.20 -10.08
C SER A 161 17.67 -2.24 -11.00
N GLY A 162 17.66 -3.52 -10.61
CA GLY A 162 17.04 -4.62 -11.35
C GLY A 162 15.61 -4.97 -10.91
N ILE A 163 15.11 -4.36 -9.84
CA ILE A 163 13.79 -4.69 -9.28
C ILE A 163 12.70 -4.11 -10.19
N THR A 164 11.79 -4.98 -10.63
CA THR A 164 10.63 -4.63 -11.45
C THR A 164 9.31 -4.75 -10.67
N SER A 165 9.28 -5.52 -9.57
CA SER A 165 8.10 -5.66 -8.71
C SER A 165 8.47 -5.46 -7.24
N LEU A 166 7.73 -4.58 -6.56
CA LEU A 166 7.88 -4.32 -5.13
C LEU A 166 6.56 -4.56 -4.38
N TYR A 167 6.65 -5.34 -3.31
CA TYR A 167 5.53 -5.57 -2.39
C TYR A 167 5.86 -5.01 -1.01
N LEU A 168 5.07 -4.04 -0.56
CA LEU A 168 5.15 -3.38 0.75
C LEU A 168 3.80 -3.46 1.46
N ARG A 169 3.07 -4.57 1.32
CA ARG A 169 1.75 -4.72 1.93
C ARG A 169 1.86 -4.84 3.43
N ASN A 170 0.96 -4.18 4.15
CA ASN A 170 0.94 -4.21 5.61
C ASN A 170 2.35 -3.93 6.17
N THR A 171 2.85 -2.71 5.97
CA THR A 171 4.06 -2.18 6.60
C THR A 171 3.70 -1.02 7.54
N LEU A 172 4.69 -0.23 7.97
CA LEU A 172 4.49 0.94 8.83
C LEU A 172 4.57 2.26 8.04
N ILE A 173 4.69 2.19 6.72
CA ILE A 173 4.74 3.39 5.87
C ILE A 173 3.39 4.10 5.86
N VAL A 174 3.43 5.43 6.02
CA VAL A 174 2.23 6.29 6.06
C VAL A 174 2.29 7.45 5.09
N ASP A 175 3.47 7.78 4.57
CA ASP A 175 3.69 8.98 3.77
C ASP A 175 4.04 8.62 2.33
N TRP A 176 3.39 9.30 1.38
CA TRP A 176 3.70 9.22 -0.04
C TRP A 176 5.09 9.77 -0.38
N SER A 177 5.62 10.71 0.40
CA SER A 177 6.97 11.24 0.19
C SER A 177 8.02 10.11 0.25
N GLU A 178 7.86 9.20 1.21
CA GLU A 178 8.70 8.03 1.38
C GLU A 178 8.49 7.02 0.24
N ILE A 179 7.25 6.81 -0.20
CA ILE A 179 6.96 5.94 -1.35
C ILE A 179 7.59 6.50 -2.64
N VAL A 180 7.46 7.81 -2.90
CA VAL A 180 8.08 8.50 -4.03
C VAL A 180 9.59 8.28 -3.99
N GLN A 181 10.20 8.42 -2.83
CA GLN A 181 11.64 8.21 -2.66
C GLN A 181 12.04 6.75 -2.88
N ILE A 182 11.26 5.79 -2.39
CA ILE A 182 11.47 4.36 -2.63
C ILE A 182 11.38 4.05 -4.13
N ILE A 183 10.38 4.56 -4.86
CA ILE A 183 10.25 4.36 -6.30
C ILE A 183 11.48 4.90 -7.04
N ARG A 184 12.02 6.05 -6.62
CA ARG A 184 13.25 6.62 -7.23
C ARG A 184 14.48 5.73 -7.08
N PHE A 185 14.50 4.82 -6.10
CA PHE A 185 15.59 3.86 -5.94
C PHE A 185 15.53 2.71 -6.96
N MET A 186 14.39 2.50 -7.63
CA MET A 186 14.15 1.39 -8.55
C MET A 186 13.67 1.90 -9.92
N PRO A 187 14.59 2.28 -10.83
CA PRO A 187 14.24 2.85 -12.13
C PRO A 187 13.50 1.89 -13.06
N CYS A 188 13.59 0.57 -12.82
CA CYS A 188 12.93 -0.48 -13.62
C CYS A 188 11.61 -0.96 -13.01
N LEU A 189 11.14 -0.35 -11.91
CA LEU A 189 9.94 -0.78 -11.22
C LEU A 189 8.71 -0.60 -12.11
N SER A 190 7.95 -1.66 -12.35
CA SER A 190 6.70 -1.63 -13.11
C SER A 190 5.48 -2.04 -12.30
N SER A 191 5.66 -2.77 -11.20
CA SER A 191 4.59 -3.23 -10.33
C SER A 191 4.85 -2.84 -8.87
N LEU A 192 3.87 -2.17 -8.26
CA LEU A 192 3.93 -1.69 -6.88
C LEU A 192 2.69 -2.10 -6.09
N ALA A 193 2.88 -2.81 -4.99
CA ALA A 193 1.81 -3.20 -4.08
C ALA A 193 1.97 -2.55 -2.70
N LEU A 194 1.01 -1.74 -2.33
CA LEU A 194 0.95 -0.95 -1.10
C LEU A 194 -0.30 -1.27 -0.26
N SER A 195 -1.02 -2.34 -0.60
CA SER A 195 -2.27 -2.72 0.07
C SER A 195 -2.10 -2.89 1.59
N ASN A 196 -3.16 -2.61 2.34
CA ASN A 196 -3.19 -2.73 3.81
C ASN A 196 -2.17 -1.83 4.54
N ASN A 197 -1.84 -0.67 3.96
CA ASN A 197 -1.14 0.42 4.65
C ASN A 197 -2.11 1.56 4.96
N LYS A 198 -1.81 2.32 6.02
CA LYS A 198 -2.58 3.50 6.42
C LYS A 198 -1.96 4.78 5.87
N LEU A 199 -1.92 4.87 4.54
CA LEU A 199 -1.34 6.02 3.84
C LEU A 199 -2.19 7.27 4.12
N GLN A 200 -1.54 8.33 4.61
CA GLN A 200 -2.21 9.58 4.92
C GLN A 200 -2.46 10.37 3.63
N SER A 201 -3.72 10.67 3.37
CA SER A 201 -4.13 11.45 2.21
C SER A 201 -3.71 12.91 2.24
N THR A 202 -3.45 13.45 3.43
CA THR A 202 -2.92 14.82 3.62
C THR A 202 -1.52 15.02 3.03
N HIS A 203 -0.82 13.95 2.67
CA HIS A 203 0.54 14.02 2.10
C HIS A 203 0.58 13.86 0.57
N CYS A 204 -0.56 13.99 -0.10
CA CYS A 204 -0.61 14.07 -1.56
C CYS A 204 0.15 15.28 -2.15
N ALA A 205 0.56 16.27 -1.34
CA ALA A 205 1.47 17.33 -1.78
C ALA A 205 2.80 16.75 -2.32
N ALA A 206 3.28 15.63 -1.76
CA ALA A 206 4.48 14.95 -2.26
C ALA A 206 4.29 14.32 -3.65
N LEU A 207 3.03 14.16 -4.07
CA LEU A 207 2.66 13.68 -5.40
C LEU A 207 2.59 14.82 -6.42
N GLU A 208 2.66 16.09 -5.98
CA GLU A 208 2.71 17.23 -6.89
C GLU A 208 4.01 17.21 -7.69
N ASN A 209 3.89 17.38 -9.02
CA ASN A 209 5.01 17.42 -9.96
C ASN A 209 5.86 16.15 -10.03
N VAL A 210 5.33 15.02 -9.58
CA VAL A 210 5.96 13.70 -9.74
C VAL A 210 5.18 12.89 -10.76
N SER A 211 5.90 12.20 -11.64
CA SER A 211 5.31 11.25 -12.58
C SER A 211 6.22 10.04 -12.75
N PHE A 212 5.62 8.85 -12.74
CA PHE A 212 6.26 7.55 -12.79
C PHE A 212 5.62 6.71 -13.90
N SER A 213 5.90 7.11 -15.14
CA SER A 213 5.41 6.48 -16.36
C SER A 213 5.84 5.01 -16.53
N GLN A 214 6.83 4.55 -15.76
CA GLN A 214 7.27 3.16 -15.76
C GLN A 214 6.32 2.21 -14.99
N ILE A 215 5.48 2.74 -14.09
CA ILE A 215 4.57 1.93 -13.27
C ILE A 215 3.32 1.59 -14.07
N GLU A 216 3.07 0.30 -14.22
CA GLU A 216 1.96 -0.27 -14.98
C GLU A 216 0.94 -0.99 -14.09
N THR A 217 1.36 -1.48 -12.93
CA THR A 217 0.49 -2.14 -11.96
C THR A 217 0.60 -1.46 -10.61
N LEU A 218 -0.55 -1.01 -10.07
CA LEU A 218 -0.65 -0.46 -8.73
C LEU A 218 -1.72 -1.18 -7.93
N ALA A 219 -1.34 -1.71 -6.78
CA ALA A 219 -2.27 -2.28 -5.81
C ALA A 219 -2.34 -1.44 -4.53
N LEU A 220 -3.53 -0.90 -4.28
CA LEU A 220 -3.88 -0.05 -3.14
C LEU A 220 -5.17 -0.55 -2.48
N SER A 221 -5.31 -1.87 -2.33
CA SER A 221 -6.48 -2.45 -1.64
C SER A 221 -6.37 -2.25 -0.12
N GLN A 222 -7.49 -2.09 0.59
CA GLN A 222 -7.50 -1.94 2.06
C GLN A 222 -6.65 -0.77 2.58
N THR A 223 -6.65 0.37 1.88
CA THR A 223 -5.96 1.59 2.33
C THR A 223 -6.92 2.64 2.88
N GLU A 224 -8.22 2.29 2.99
CA GLU A 224 -9.30 3.18 3.44
C GLU A 224 -9.56 4.36 2.48
N TYR A 225 -9.12 4.25 1.23
CA TYR A 225 -9.19 5.35 0.27
C TYR A 225 -10.62 5.62 -0.22
N ASN A 226 -10.99 6.88 -0.34
CA ASN A 226 -12.13 7.35 -1.11
C ASN A 226 -11.69 7.79 -2.52
N TRP A 227 -12.65 8.22 -3.35
CA TRP A 227 -12.36 8.59 -4.74
C TRP A 227 -11.48 9.82 -4.90
N ASN A 228 -11.55 10.79 -3.99
CA ASN A 228 -10.72 12.00 -4.06
C ASN A 228 -9.24 11.70 -3.84
N GLU A 229 -8.95 10.69 -3.03
CA GLU A 229 -7.58 10.20 -2.83
C GLU A 229 -7.10 9.37 -4.03
N VAL A 230 -8.01 8.69 -4.72
CA VAL A 230 -7.70 7.92 -5.93
C VAL A 230 -7.49 8.83 -7.14
N SER A 231 -8.26 9.90 -7.28
CA SER A 231 -8.30 10.74 -8.49
C SER A 231 -7.02 11.54 -8.74
N VAL A 232 -6.13 11.66 -7.74
CA VAL A 232 -4.81 12.27 -7.91
C VAL A 232 -3.78 11.31 -8.53
N LEU A 233 -3.97 10.00 -8.35
CA LEU A 233 -2.98 8.98 -8.72
C LEU A 233 -2.74 8.83 -10.23
N PRO A 234 -3.73 9.02 -11.14
CA PRO A 234 -3.47 8.99 -12.57
C PRO A 234 -2.44 10.00 -13.06
N LYS A 235 -2.29 11.15 -12.40
CA LYS A 235 -1.25 12.14 -12.75
C LYS A 235 0.16 11.63 -12.42
N VAL A 236 0.27 10.86 -11.34
CA VAL A 236 1.52 10.26 -10.87
C VAL A 236 1.85 8.99 -11.66
N PHE A 237 0.84 8.18 -11.97
CA PHE A 237 1.00 6.89 -12.66
C PHE A 237 0.19 6.89 -13.96
N PRO A 238 0.62 7.65 -14.99
CA PRO A 238 -0.18 7.87 -16.20
C PRO A 238 -0.36 6.63 -17.08
N ASN A 239 0.51 5.63 -16.92
CA ASN A 239 0.55 4.42 -17.76
C ASN A 239 0.02 3.17 -17.07
N LEU A 240 -0.78 3.31 -16.01
CA LEU A 240 -1.37 2.15 -15.34
C LEU A 240 -2.20 1.30 -16.30
N ASN A 241 -1.81 0.03 -16.40
CA ASN A 241 -2.52 -1.05 -17.09
C ASN A 241 -3.48 -1.78 -16.12
N GLU A 242 -3.06 -1.95 -14.86
CA GLU A 242 -3.83 -2.62 -13.82
C GLU A 242 -3.90 -1.79 -12.55
N PHE A 243 -5.12 -1.54 -12.07
CA PHE A 243 -5.35 -0.77 -10.85
C PHE A 243 -6.27 -1.52 -9.89
N TRP A 244 -5.73 -1.90 -8.73
CA TRP A 244 -6.42 -2.68 -7.71
C TRP A 244 -6.78 -1.80 -6.51
N LEU A 245 -8.07 -1.53 -6.32
CA LEU A 245 -8.61 -0.63 -5.29
C LEU A 245 -9.65 -1.33 -4.41
N SER A 246 -9.56 -2.65 -4.27
CA SER A 246 -10.54 -3.44 -3.54
C SER A 246 -10.56 -3.11 -2.04
N TYR A 247 -11.69 -3.28 -1.36
CA TYR A 247 -11.85 -3.08 0.09
C TYR A 247 -11.45 -1.67 0.57
N ASN A 248 -11.84 -0.65 -0.19
CA ASN A 248 -11.63 0.74 0.15
C ASN A 248 -12.97 1.43 0.50
N CYS A 249 -12.95 2.75 0.62
CA CYS A 249 -14.10 3.57 1.01
C CYS A 249 -14.71 4.32 -0.19
N ILE A 250 -14.61 3.78 -1.40
CA ILE A 250 -15.14 4.39 -2.63
C ILE A 250 -16.65 4.17 -2.70
N ASN A 251 -17.44 5.20 -2.37
CA ASN A 251 -18.90 5.16 -2.47
C ASN A 251 -19.46 5.95 -3.67
N VAL A 252 -18.68 6.88 -4.20
CA VAL A 252 -19.05 7.83 -5.27
C VAL A 252 -17.82 8.06 -6.15
N ILE A 253 -18.05 8.26 -7.44
CA ILE A 253 -17.05 8.65 -8.45
C ILE A 253 -17.30 10.12 -8.78
N GLU A 254 -16.60 11.02 -8.08
CA GLU A 254 -16.86 12.47 -8.15
C GLU A 254 -16.41 13.09 -9.48
N SER A 255 -15.38 12.52 -10.12
CA SER A 255 -14.84 12.97 -11.39
C SER A 255 -14.45 11.80 -12.29
N GLU A 256 -14.59 11.97 -13.60
CA GLU A 256 -14.04 11.05 -14.59
C GLU A 256 -12.51 10.97 -14.45
N LEU A 257 -11.94 9.81 -14.75
CA LEU A 257 -10.51 9.58 -14.73
C LEU A 257 -9.97 9.45 -16.14
N GLU A 258 -8.90 10.18 -16.43
CA GLU A 258 -8.12 9.97 -17.64
C GLU A 258 -7.05 8.90 -17.36
N MET A 259 -7.36 7.65 -17.72
CA MET A 259 -6.42 6.53 -17.63
C MET A 259 -6.37 5.79 -18.96
N PRO A 260 -5.71 6.35 -19.98
CA PRO A 260 -5.81 5.86 -21.35
C PRO A 260 -5.26 4.44 -21.52
N SER A 261 -4.33 4.00 -20.67
CA SER A 261 -3.72 2.66 -20.75
C SER A 261 -4.46 1.60 -19.93
N LEU A 262 -5.44 1.99 -19.10
CA LEU A 262 -6.02 1.09 -18.10
C LEU A 262 -6.83 -0.03 -18.74
N ARG A 263 -6.47 -1.28 -18.44
CA ARG A 263 -7.11 -2.49 -18.94
C ARG A 263 -7.88 -3.22 -17.86
N LEU A 264 -7.44 -3.12 -16.61
CA LEU A 264 -8.07 -3.79 -15.47
C LEU A 264 -8.27 -2.78 -14.34
N LEU A 265 -9.50 -2.69 -13.86
CA LEU A 265 -9.87 -1.94 -12.67
C LEU A 265 -10.62 -2.84 -11.71
N SER A 266 -10.14 -2.93 -10.47
CA SER A 266 -10.87 -3.61 -9.40
C SER A 266 -11.37 -2.60 -8.36
N LEU A 267 -12.69 -2.54 -8.21
CA LEU A 267 -13.40 -1.78 -7.18
C LEU A 267 -14.18 -2.72 -6.25
N GLU A 268 -13.82 -4.00 -6.23
CA GLU A 268 -14.49 -5.01 -5.40
C GLU A 268 -14.53 -4.60 -3.92
N SER A 269 -15.62 -4.94 -3.23
CA SER A 269 -15.79 -4.68 -1.79
C SER A 269 -15.66 -3.20 -1.41
N ASN A 270 -16.02 -2.29 -2.33
CA ASN A 270 -16.22 -0.88 -2.04
C ASN A 270 -17.72 -0.57 -1.89
N PRO A 271 -18.14 0.42 -1.09
CA PRO A 271 -19.55 0.81 -0.92
C PRO A 271 -20.17 1.55 -2.14
N LEU A 272 -19.84 1.16 -3.37
CA LEU A 272 -20.26 1.77 -4.63
C LEU A 272 -21.65 1.23 -5.08
N ALA A 273 -22.69 1.59 -4.33
CA ALA A 273 -24.02 0.99 -4.48
C ALA A 273 -24.84 1.51 -5.69
N SER A 274 -24.35 2.52 -6.42
CA SER A 274 -25.06 3.17 -7.52
C SER A 274 -24.43 2.83 -8.86
N TRP A 275 -25.21 2.25 -9.78
CA TRP A 275 -24.75 1.97 -11.15
C TRP A 275 -24.43 3.26 -11.92
N HIS A 276 -25.10 4.38 -11.61
CA HIS A 276 -24.80 5.67 -12.24
C HIS A 276 -23.35 6.11 -12.00
N GLU A 277 -22.80 5.81 -10.82
CA GLU A 277 -21.40 6.08 -10.52
C GLU A 277 -20.47 5.21 -11.35
N VAL A 278 -20.80 3.93 -11.52
CA VAL A 278 -20.05 3.00 -12.39
C VAL A 278 -20.01 3.53 -13.83
N LEU A 279 -21.13 4.06 -14.35
CA LEU A 279 -21.19 4.59 -15.72
C LEU A 279 -20.20 5.73 -15.99
N LYS A 280 -19.75 6.48 -14.97
CA LYS A 280 -18.72 7.53 -15.11
C LYS A 280 -17.34 6.96 -15.46
N LEU A 281 -17.12 5.66 -15.25
CA LEU A 281 -15.93 4.95 -15.71
C LEU A 281 -16.03 4.58 -17.20
N GLY A 282 -17.17 4.83 -17.84
CA GLY A 282 -17.44 4.44 -19.22
C GLY A 282 -16.56 5.12 -20.26
N SER A 283 -15.91 6.23 -19.91
CA SER A 283 -14.92 6.92 -20.76
C SER A 283 -13.56 6.21 -20.80
N LEU A 284 -13.31 5.21 -19.94
CA LEU A 284 -12.10 4.40 -19.95
C LEU A 284 -12.07 3.46 -21.18
N SER A 285 -11.57 3.99 -22.29
CA SER A 285 -11.67 3.38 -23.61
C SER A 285 -10.93 2.05 -23.76
N ASN A 286 -9.89 1.80 -22.97
CA ASN A 286 -9.10 0.56 -23.02
C ASN A 286 -9.46 -0.44 -21.91
N LEU A 287 -10.45 -0.13 -21.06
CA LEU A 287 -10.82 -0.99 -19.94
C LEU A 287 -11.43 -2.30 -20.47
N GLN A 288 -10.81 -3.42 -20.13
CA GLN A 288 -11.19 -4.76 -20.57
C GLN A 288 -11.82 -5.59 -19.45
N CYS A 289 -11.38 -5.38 -18.21
CA CYS A 289 -11.89 -6.09 -17.05
C CYS A 289 -12.26 -5.11 -15.92
N LEU A 290 -13.50 -5.20 -15.45
CA LEU A 290 -14.01 -4.41 -14.34
C LEU A 290 -14.55 -5.33 -13.24
N PHE A 291 -13.94 -5.27 -12.05
CA PHE A 291 -14.41 -6.02 -10.88
C PHE A 291 -15.24 -5.12 -9.96
N LEU A 292 -16.49 -5.51 -9.76
CA LEU A 292 -17.49 -4.81 -8.93
C LEU A 292 -18.18 -5.77 -7.97
N GLY A 293 -17.52 -6.88 -7.60
CA GLY A 293 -18.07 -7.80 -6.62
C GLY A 293 -18.27 -7.15 -5.26
N HIS A 294 -19.27 -7.56 -4.49
CA HIS A 294 -19.55 -7.02 -3.15
C HIS A 294 -19.68 -5.48 -3.08
N THR A 295 -20.21 -4.82 -4.12
CA THR A 295 -20.36 -3.35 -4.16
C THR A 295 -21.73 -2.84 -3.69
N LYS A 296 -22.63 -3.76 -3.32
CA LYS A 296 -24.02 -3.47 -2.90
C LYS A 296 -24.88 -2.87 -4.01
N LEU A 297 -24.52 -3.12 -5.27
CA LEU A 297 -25.35 -2.75 -6.41
C LEU A 297 -26.70 -3.46 -6.32
N LYS A 298 -27.79 -2.71 -6.45
CA LYS A 298 -29.17 -3.23 -6.45
C LYS A 298 -29.78 -3.35 -7.83
N GLU A 299 -29.28 -2.54 -8.74
CA GLU A 299 -29.74 -2.46 -10.12
C GLU A 299 -28.55 -2.24 -11.05
N ILE A 300 -28.76 -2.60 -12.31
CA ILE A 300 -27.86 -2.33 -13.42
C ILE A 300 -28.73 -1.85 -14.58
N SER A 301 -28.23 -0.91 -15.37
CA SER A 301 -28.93 -0.44 -16.56
C SER A 301 -28.00 -0.47 -17.77
N ILE A 302 -28.60 -0.74 -18.94
CA ILE A 302 -27.87 -0.67 -20.21
C ILE A 302 -27.54 0.80 -20.47
N PRO A 303 -26.27 1.16 -20.67
CA PRO A 303 -25.92 2.52 -21.04
C PRO A 303 -26.53 2.85 -22.41
N GLN A 304 -27.19 4.01 -22.52
CA GLN A 304 -27.78 4.48 -23.79
C GLN A 304 -26.72 4.92 -24.81
N SER A 305 -25.46 5.05 -24.38
CA SER A 305 -24.30 5.48 -25.16
C SER A 305 -23.25 4.37 -25.28
N SER A 306 -22.27 4.54 -26.17
CA SER A 306 -21.14 3.62 -26.39
C SER A 306 -20.10 3.67 -25.25
N LEU A 307 -20.55 3.55 -24.00
CA LEU A 307 -19.67 3.44 -22.84
C LEU A 307 -18.98 2.08 -22.82
N PHE A 308 -17.77 2.03 -22.25
CA PHE A 308 -16.99 0.80 -22.11
C PHE A 308 -16.71 0.07 -23.44
N PRO A 309 -16.15 0.75 -24.46
CA PRO A 309 -16.04 0.21 -25.81
C PRO A 309 -15.13 -1.04 -25.91
N SER A 310 -14.19 -1.22 -24.98
CA SER A 310 -13.26 -2.37 -24.95
C SER A 310 -13.58 -3.40 -23.88
N LEU A 311 -14.66 -3.24 -23.11
CA LEU A 311 -14.93 -4.09 -21.95
C LEU A 311 -15.28 -5.51 -22.40
N ARG A 312 -14.61 -6.49 -21.80
CA ARG A 312 -14.70 -7.93 -22.12
C ARG A 312 -15.19 -8.78 -20.95
N SER A 313 -15.01 -8.28 -19.75
CA SER A 313 -15.36 -8.97 -18.51
C SER A 313 -15.87 -7.96 -17.49
N LEU A 314 -17.07 -8.22 -16.98
CA LEU A 314 -17.69 -7.46 -15.91
C LEU A 314 -18.07 -8.42 -14.79
N MET A 315 -17.42 -8.29 -13.63
CA MET A 315 -17.59 -9.20 -12.51
C MET A 315 -18.50 -8.54 -11.46
N LEU A 316 -19.68 -9.13 -11.25
CA LEU A 316 -20.75 -8.56 -10.39
C LEU A 316 -21.11 -9.47 -9.22
N SER A 317 -20.27 -10.44 -8.90
CA SER A 317 -20.49 -11.42 -7.84
C SER A 317 -20.88 -10.79 -6.51
N TYR A 318 -21.81 -11.43 -5.79
CA TYR A 318 -22.22 -11.03 -4.44
C TYR A 318 -22.72 -9.58 -4.31
N ASN A 319 -23.47 -9.11 -5.30
CA ASN A 319 -24.28 -7.90 -5.21
C ASN A 319 -25.74 -8.21 -4.84
N GLU A 320 -26.57 -7.17 -4.72
CA GLU A 320 -27.99 -7.23 -4.35
C GLU A 320 -28.90 -7.08 -5.58
N ILE A 321 -28.43 -7.51 -6.76
CA ILE A 321 -29.13 -7.34 -8.04
C ILE A 321 -30.29 -8.33 -8.12
N ALA A 322 -31.52 -7.82 -8.08
CA ALA A 322 -32.73 -8.65 -8.09
C ALA A 322 -33.14 -9.15 -9.50
N ASP A 323 -32.79 -8.39 -10.55
CA ASP A 323 -33.12 -8.73 -11.93
C ASP A 323 -31.89 -8.64 -12.84
N VAL A 324 -31.44 -9.80 -13.31
CA VAL A 324 -30.31 -9.96 -14.24
C VAL A 324 -30.80 -10.04 -15.68
N ARG A 325 -32.13 -9.96 -15.94
CA ARG A 325 -32.74 -10.20 -17.26
C ARG A 325 -32.47 -9.10 -18.29
N VAL A 326 -31.65 -8.10 -17.97
CA VAL A 326 -31.33 -6.97 -18.85
C VAL A 326 -29.81 -6.89 -19.13
N ILE A 327 -29.15 -8.04 -19.26
CA ILE A 327 -27.72 -8.08 -19.62
C ILE A 327 -27.56 -8.68 -21.02
N ILE A 328 -27.78 -7.86 -22.04
CA ILE A 328 -27.19 -8.12 -23.36
C ILE A 328 -25.98 -7.18 -23.46
N PHE A 329 -24.82 -7.67 -23.03
CA PHE A 329 -23.54 -7.04 -23.33
C PHE A 329 -22.78 -7.89 -24.35
N ASN A 330 -21.92 -7.24 -25.14
CA ASN A 330 -20.93 -7.88 -26.01
C ASN A 330 -19.77 -8.54 -25.20
N PHE A 331 -19.98 -8.85 -23.93
CA PHE A 331 -18.96 -9.33 -23.01
C PHE A 331 -19.52 -10.22 -21.90
N TYR A 332 -18.66 -11.04 -21.30
CA TYR A 332 -19.06 -12.02 -20.29
C TYR A 332 -19.35 -11.33 -18.95
N VAL A 333 -20.51 -11.61 -18.37
CA VAL A 333 -20.87 -11.24 -17.00
C VAL A 333 -20.81 -12.48 -16.13
N ILE A 334 -20.05 -12.40 -15.05
CA ILE A 334 -19.80 -13.48 -14.06
C ILE A 334 -20.10 -12.93 -12.66
#